data_AF-A0A2W5TPF4-F1
#
_entry.id   AF-A0A2W5TPF4-F1
#
_cell.length_a   1.000
_cell.length_b   1.000
_cell.length_c   1.000
_cell.angle_alpha   90.00
_cell.angle_beta   90.00
_cell.angle_gamma   90.00
#
_symmetry.space_group_name_H-M   'P 1'
#
loop_
_entity.id
_entity.type
_entity.pdbx_description
1 polymer ?
#
loop_
_entity_poly.entity_id
_entity_poly.type
_entity_poly.pdbx_seq_one_letter_code
_entity_poly.pdbx_strand_id
1 'polypeptide(L)'
;MTQAIQTEGAFRIHLLAASPAASLAILSIASVLGIGSQQAADRLASLPSVLADDVPGPEARRLSALLTALGLLVRLDPTFSTVASVAADPLLEMSIRVDDRDDRPAAVAHLVQILGRAESDVDIALNSPEGLVLQALNAQSAVDLRQEFRRDRSLRLTVADPAISVYDAFPRPGAALPAGELLRLGLGKCRFSGAVATAMNHATARHLKRRVSDRLIILNREFQRYDLFVSTVPSRANKELADFLDSRPGANRAASPDALRRIETDLTHRVAVQFVADYAAIGLDVQPRLRGMPAAEIN
;
A
#
# COMPACT_ATOMS: atom_id res chain seq x y z
N MET A 1 17.25 45.47 21.95
CA MET A 1 17.50 44.02 21.90
C MET A 1 16.35 43.33 22.60
N THR A 2 15.34 42.91 21.85
CA THR A 2 14.13 42.28 22.40
C THR A 2 14.21 40.81 22.04
N GLN A 3 14.70 39.98 22.96
CA GLN A 3 14.63 38.53 22.83
C GLN A 3 13.15 38.15 22.86
N ALA A 4 12.64 37.71 21.72
CA ALA A 4 11.37 36.99 21.66
C ALA A 4 11.55 35.73 22.51
N ILE A 5 10.84 35.67 23.64
CA ILE A 5 10.64 34.44 24.40
C ILE A 5 9.92 33.50 23.44
N GLN A 6 10.66 32.59 22.82
CA GLN A 6 10.09 31.46 22.11
C GLN A 6 9.36 30.65 23.18
N THR A 7 8.04 30.73 23.20
CA THR A 7 7.20 29.78 23.93
C THR A 7 7.61 28.40 23.47
N GLU A 8 8.27 27.64 24.34
CA GLU A 8 8.69 26.28 24.08
C GLU A 8 7.42 25.43 23.93
N GLY A 9 6.94 25.30 22.70
CA GLY A 9 5.79 24.46 22.39
C GLY A 9 6.05 23.02 22.80
N ALA A 10 5.01 22.32 23.24
CA ALA A 10 5.04 20.88 23.39
C ALA A 10 4.95 20.21 22.01
N PHE A 11 5.37 18.94 21.93
CA PHE A 11 5.43 18.16 20.72
C PHE A 11 4.90 16.74 20.93
N ARG A 12 4.26 16.20 19.90
CA ARG A 12 3.98 14.79 19.74
C ARG A 12 5.12 14.12 18.97
N ILE A 13 5.62 13.01 19.49
CA ILE A 13 6.66 12.20 18.84
C ILE A 13 6.00 11.05 18.10
N HIS A 14 6.05 11.11 16.76
CA HIS A 14 5.58 10.05 15.88
C HIS A 14 6.73 9.11 15.53
N LEU A 15 6.47 7.82 15.57
CA LEU A 15 7.36 6.78 15.07
C LEU A 15 6.91 6.34 13.68
N LEU A 16 7.77 6.54 12.70
CA LEU A 16 7.49 6.27 11.30
C LEU A 16 8.00 4.88 10.91
N ALA A 17 9.21 4.55 11.36
CA ALA A 17 9.85 3.27 11.15
C ALA A 17 10.83 2.97 12.29
N ALA A 18 11.19 1.71 12.47
CA ALA A 18 12.16 1.31 13.48
C ALA A 18 13.01 0.17 12.96
N SER A 19 14.34 0.32 12.96
CA SER A 19 15.30 -0.70 12.53
C SER A 19 15.13 -2.02 13.32
N PRO A 20 15.61 -3.17 12.79
CA PRO A 20 15.54 -4.43 13.54
C PRO A 20 16.30 -4.36 14.88
N ALA A 21 17.34 -3.54 14.95
CA ALA A 21 18.12 -3.29 16.17
C ALA A 21 17.34 -2.48 17.22
N ALA A 22 16.34 -1.69 16.83
CA ALA A 22 15.51 -0.92 17.76
C ALA A 22 14.72 -1.84 18.71
N SER A 23 14.36 -3.05 18.26
CA SER A 23 13.73 -4.08 19.09
C SER A 23 14.62 -4.53 20.26
N LEU A 24 15.95 -4.52 20.09
CA LEU A 24 16.90 -4.82 21.16
C LEU A 24 16.99 -3.68 22.19
N ALA A 25 16.55 -2.48 21.81
CA ALA A 25 16.55 -1.29 22.65
C ALA A 25 15.20 -1.02 23.34
N ILE A 26 14.24 -1.97 23.33
CA ILE A 26 12.90 -1.78 23.93
C ILE A 26 12.96 -1.27 25.38
N LEU A 27 13.87 -1.80 26.20
CA LEU A 27 14.02 -1.35 27.60
C LEU A 27 14.53 0.09 27.68
N SER A 28 15.49 0.45 26.83
CA SER A 28 16.01 1.81 26.74
C SER A 28 14.94 2.79 26.25
N ILE A 29 14.15 2.39 25.24
CA ILE A 29 13.03 3.19 24.71
C ILE A 29 11.96 3.37 25.78
N ALA A 30 11.57 2.30 26.47
CA ALA A 30 10.58 2.33 27.54
C ALA A 30 11.02 3.26 28.69
N SER A 31 12.27 3.14 29.14
CA SER A 31 12.85 3.99 30.17
C SER A 31 12.88 5.45 29.76
N VAL A 32 13.29 5.73 28.51
CA VAL A 32 13.44 7.09 27.99
C VAL A 32 12.08 7.78 27.80
N LEU A 33 11.04 7.02 27.44
CA LEU A 33 9.68 7.54 27.23
C LEU A 33 8.81 7.48 28.49
N GLY A 34 9.30 6.89 29.60
CA GLY A 34 8.53 6.69 30.82
C GLY A 34 7.32 5.76 30.65
N ILE A 35 7.38 4.82 29.69
CA ILE A 35 6.30 3.86 29.40
C ILE A 35 6.70 2.43 29.77
N GLY A 36 5.72 1.53 29.86
CA GLY A 36 6.01 0.10 30.06
C GLY A 36 6.71 -0.53 28.85
N SER A 37 7.58 -1.52 29.08
CA SER A 37 8.29 -2.25 28.03
C SER A 37 7.34 -2.90 27.02
N GLN A 38 6.22 -3.47 27.49
CA GLN A 38 5.19 -4.02 26.62
C GLN A 38 4.56 -2.95 25.73
N GLN A 39 4.27 -1.76 26.29
CA GLN A 39 3.69 -0.65 25.52
C GLN A 39 4.66 -0.12 24.47
N ALA A 40 5.97 -0.08 24.78
CA ALA A 40 7.00 0.25 23.80
C ALA A 40 7.06 -0.79 22.67
N ALA A 41 7.01 -2.09 23.00
CA ALA A 41 6.96 -3.17 22.02
C ALA A 41 5.72 -3.10 21.12
N ASP A 42 4.54 -2.86 21.71
CA ASP A 42 3.28 -2.74 20.96
C ASP A 42 3.32 -1.55 19.98
N ARG A 43 3.92 -0.42 20.39
CA ARG A 43 4.11 0.77 19.52
C ARG A 43 5.10 0.51 18.40
N LEU A 44 6.18 -0.24 18.65
CA LEU A 44 7.15 -0.69 17.65
C LEU A 44 6.56 -1.72 16.68
N ALA A 45 5.61 -2.54 17.12
CA ALA A 45 4.93 -3.52 16.25
C ALA A 45 3.85 -2.87 15.36
N SER A 46 3.33 -1.71 15.76
CA SER A 46 2.20 -1.02 15.09
C SER A 46 2.63 0.16 14.22
N LEU A 47 3.78 0.06 13.55
CA LEU A 47 4.33 1.15 12.73
C LEU A 47 3.43 1.52 11.53
N PRO A 48 3.21 2.82 11.27
CA PRO A 48 3.63 3.97 12.08
C PRO A 48 2.71 4.22 13.29
N SER A 49 3.27 4.75 14.38
CA SER A 49 2.57 4.92 15.66
C SER A 49 2.96 6.22 16.39
N VAL A 50 2.25 6.57 17.47
CA VAL A 50 2.62 7.68 18.37
C VAL A 50 3.43 7.14 19.54
N LEU A 51 4.67 7.61 19.70
CA LEU A 51 5.57 7.21 20.78
C LEU A 51 5.42 8.03 22.05
N ALA A 52 5.15 9.32 21.94
CA ALA A 52 4.89 10.19 23.07
C ALA A 52 4.04 11.37 22.61
N ASP A 53 3.29 11.94 23.54
CA ASP A 53 2.44 13.11 23.29
C ASP A 53 2.75 14.19 24.32
N ASP A 54 2.51 15.44 23.95
CA ASP A 54 2.68 16.62 24.81
C ASP A 54 4.07 16.76 25.47
N VAL A 55 5.12 16.40 24.73
CA VAL A 55 6.50 16.45 25.21
C VAL A 55 7.08 17.86 25.09
N PRO A 56 7.64 18.46 26.16
CA PRO A 56 8.24 19.79 26.10
C PRO A 56 9.30 19.91 24.99
N GLY A 57 9.32 21.00 24.22
CA GLY A 57 10.17 21.14 23.04
C GLY A 57 11.66 20.81 23.20
N PRO A 58 12.36 21.26 24.26
CA PRO A 58 13.75 20.87 24.50
C PRO A 58 13.91 19.37 24.71
N GLU A 59 12.96 18.74 25.40
CA GLU A 59 12.95 17.31 25.69
C GLU A 59 12.61 16.50 24.43
N ALA A 60 11.61 16.92 23.66
CA ALA A 60 11.21 16.29 22.41
C ALA A 60 12.37 16.23 21.40
N ARG A 61 13.16 17.30 21.30
CA ARG A 61 14.37 17.33 20.44
C ARG A 61 15.46 16.38 20.93
N ARG A 62 15.70 16.32 22.24
CA ARG A 62 16.68 15.38 22.82
C ARG A 62 16.24 13.94 22.62
N LEU A 63 14.96 13.65 22.88
CA LEU A 63 14.34 12.36 22.67
C LEU A 63 14.41 11.95 21.20
N SER A 64 14.11 12.85 20.28
CA SER A 64 14.23 12.59 18.84
C SER A 64 15.64 12.13 18.47
N ALA A 65 16.67 12.87 18.90
CA ALA A 65 18.06 12.52 18.60
C ALA A 65 18.47 11.16 19.19
N LEU A 66 18.04 10.87 20.42
CA LEU A 66 18.32 9.60 21.10
C LEU A 66 17.60 8.44 20.40
N LEU A 67 16.32 8.58 20.09
CA LEU A 67 15.53 7.57 19.39
C LEU A 67 16.11 7.31 17.99
N THR A 68 16.55 8.34 17.27
CA THR A 68 17.26 8.17 16.00
C THR A 68 18.59 7.42 16.17
N ALA A 69 19.36 7.69 17.22
CA ALA A 69 20.57 6.92 17.52
C ALA A 69 20.29 5.45 17.88
N LEU A 70 19.09 5.15 18.41
CA LEU A 70 18.61 3.79 18.63
C LEU A 70 18.01 3.13 17.37
N GLY A 71 18.12 3.79 16.21
CA GLY A 71 17.64 3.28 14.94
C GLY A 71 16.13 3.43 14.74
N LEU A 72 15.48 4.39 15.40
CA LEU A 72 14.08 4.75 15.16
C LEU A 72 13.99 6.00 14.26
N LEU A 73 13.18 5.92 13.21
CA LEU A 73 12.82 7.08 12.41
C LEU A 73 11.63 7.77 13.08
N VAL A 74 11.88 8.91 13.71
CA VAL A 74 10.89 9.66 14.48
C VAL A 74 10.69 11.08 13.93
N ARG A 75 9.47 11.60 14.08
CA ARG A 75 9.07 12.95 13.70
C ARG A 75 8.48 13.69 14.90
N LEU A 76 8.77 14.98 15.01
CA LEU A 76 8.22 15.86 16.05
C LEU A 76 7.14 16.76 15.46
N ASP A 77 5.92 16.66 15.97
CA ASP A 77 4.80 17.52 15.60
C ASP A 77 4.46 18.47 16.75
N PRO A 78 4.46 19.79 16.56
CA PRO A 78 4.07 20.71 17.63
C PRO A 78 2.61 20.49 18.06
N THR A 79 2.38 20.26 19.36
CA THR A 79 1.04 20.23 19.96
C THR A 79 0.61 21.67 20.22
N PHE A 80 0.05 22.34 19.21
CA PHE A 80 -0.51 23.67 19.40
C PHE A 80 -1.75 23.60 20.31
N SER A 81 -1.60 24.03 21.56
CA SER A 81 -2.73 24.32 22.46
C SER A 81 -3.37 25.65 22.05
N THR A 82 -4.18 25.63 21.00
CA THR A 82 -5.22 26.64 20.81
C THR A 82 -6.47 25.98 20.26
N VAL A 83 -7.60 26.36 20.86
CA VAL A 83 -8.97 25.96 20.51
C VAL A 83 -9.30 26.48 19.11
N ALA A 84 -8.80 25.78 18.11
CA ALA A 84 -9.40 25.62 16.81
C ALA A 84 -9.15 24.15 16.49
N SER A 85 -10.21 23.39 16.26
CA SER A 85 -10.10 22.05 15.70
C SER A 85 -9.42 22.17 14.34
N VAL A 86 -8.09 22.27 14.31
CA VAL A 86 -7.29 21.97 13.13
C VAL A 86 -7.76 20.58 12.75
N ALA A 87 -8.46 20.47 11.63
CA ALA A 87 -8.90 19.19 11.12
C ALA A 87 -7.69 18.27 11.20
N ALA A 88 -7.79 17.17 11.95
CA ALA A 88 -6.69 16.25 12.12
C ALA A 88 -6.09 15.97 10.75
N ASP A 89 -4.77 16.18 10.60
CA ASP A 89 -4.12 16.03 9.29
C ASP A 89 -4.55 14.71 8.65
N PRO A 90 -4.99 14.72 7.38
CA PRO A 90 -5.48 13.52 6.74
C PRO A 90 -4.39 12.45 6.77
N LEU A 91 -4.75 11.29 7.32
CA LEU A 91 -3.89 10.13 7.39
C LEU A 91 -3.94 9.41 6.05
N LEU A 92 -2.88 9.53 5.29
CA LEU A 92 -2.61 8.91 4.00
C LEU A 92 -2.15 7.46 4.14
N GLU A 93 -2.29 6.74 3.05
CA GLU A 93 -1.72 5.41 2.83
C GLU A 93 -0.68 5.49 1.70
N MET A 94 0.41 4.71 1.81
CA MET A 94 1.41 4.59 0.75
C MET A 94 1.62 3.11 0.40
N SER A 95 1.35 2.75 -0.85
CA SER A 95 1.72 1.45 -1.42
C SER A 95 3.11 1.53 -2.03
N ILE A 96 3.95 0.54 -1.70
CA ILE A 96 5.28 0.31 -2.24
C ILE A 96 5.26 -0.99 -3.04
N ARG A 97 5.77 -0.94 -4.27
CA ARG A 97 5.92 -2.08 -5.16
C ARG A 97 7.31 -2.12 -5.78
N VAL A 98 7.72 -3.30 -6.22
CA VAL A 98 8.92 -3.48 -7.03
C VAL A 98 8.50 -3.65 -8.49
N ASP A 99 9.05 -2.81 -9.37
CA ASP A 99 8.74 -2.80 -10.81
C ASP A 99 9.33 -4.04 -11.50
N ASP A 100 10.60 -4.36 -11.22
CA ASP A 100 11.30 -5.53 -11.76
C ASP A 100 11.43 -6.66 -10.73
N ARG A 101 11.25 -7.91 -11.16
CA ARG A 101 11.45 -9.09 -10.30
C ARG A 101 12.92 -9.33 -10.00
N ASP A 102 13.82 -8.97 -10.90
CA ASP A 102 15.25 -9.23 -10.74
C ASP A 102 15.87 -8.31 -9.68
N ASP A 103 15.32 -7.10 -9.51
CA ASP A 103 15.74 -6.15 -8.47
C ASP A 103 15.14 -6.45 -7.09
N ARG A 104 14.23 -7.43 -6.99
CA ARG A 104 13.48 -7.70 -5.77
C ARG A 104 14.34 -7.98 -4.54
N PRO A 105 15.41 -8.80 -4.58
CA PRO A 105 16.23 -9.04 -3.39
C PRO A 105 16.87 -7.76 -2.84
N ALA A 106 17.35 -6.88 -3.73
CA ALA A 106 17.94 -5.60 -3.34
C ALA A 106 16.88 -4.65 -2.76
N ALA A 107 15.70 -4.58 -3.39
CA ALA A 107 14.57 -3.79 -2.92
C ALA A 107 14.09 -4.24 -1.53
N VAL A 108 14.00 -5.56 -1.30
CA VAL A 108 13.65 -6.14 0.00
C VAL A 108 14.67 -5.75 1.06
N ALA A 109 15.97 -5.93 0.80
CA ALA A 109 17.03 -5.57 1.74
C ALA A 109 17.00 -4.08 2.11
N HIS A 110 16.79 -3.20 1.12
CA HIS A 110 16.68 -1.76 1.34
C HIS A 110 15.44 -1.38 2.16
N LEU A 111 14.28 -1.98 1.87
CA LEU A 111 13.05 -1.77 2.63
C LEU A 111 13.15 -2.31 4.06
N VAL A 112 13.81 -3.44 4.28
CA VAL A 112 14.11 -3.96 5.62
C VAL A 112 14.95 -2.96 6.39
N GLN A 113 15.97 -2.34 5.79
CA GLN A 113 16.79 -1.35 6.48
C GLN A 113 15.99 -0.11 6.90
N ILE A 114 15.16 0.41 5.99
CA ILE A 114 14.41 1.66 6.23
C ILE A 114 13.23 1.43 7.19
N LEU A 115 12.48 0.35 6.99
CA LEU A 115 11.25 0.07 7.74
C LEU A 115 11.51 -0.71 9.03
N GLY A 116 12.65 -1.42 9.08
CA GLY A 116 13.07 -2.37 10.11
C GLY A 116 12.06 -3.45 10.46
N ARG A 117 11.32 -3.88 9.44
CA ARG A 117 10.51 -5.09 9.47
C ARG A 117 11.37 -6.30 9.14
N ALA A 118 10.92 -7.49 9.57
CA ALA A 118 11.59 -8.73 9.17
C ALA A 118 11.55 -8.89 7.64
N GLU A 119 12.62 -9.47 7.09
CA GLU A 119 12.75 -9.70 5.64
C GLU A 119 11.57 -10.49 5.07
N SER A 120 11.15 -11.54 5.78
CA SER A 120 9.98 -12.35 5.43
C SER A 120 8.70 -11.54 5.35
N ASP A 121 8.50 -10.59 6.27
CA ASP A 121 7.28 -9.78 6.33
C ASP A 121 7.25 -8.77 5.18
N VAL A 122 8.39 -8.17 4.86
CA VAL A 122 8.55 -7.27 3.71
C VAL A 122 8.29 -8.04 2.42
N ASP A 123 8.89 -9.22 2.26
CA ASP A 123 8.71 -10.02 1.04
C ASP A 123 7.25 -10.50 0.87
N ILE A 124 6.62 -11.01 1.93
CA ILE A 124 5.20 -11.39 1.92
C ILE A 124 4.32 -10.20 1.54
N ALA A 125 4.56 -9.03 2.15
CA ALA A 125 3.76 -7.84 1.87
C ALA A 125 3.94 -7.34 0.43
N LEU A 126 5.15 -7.37 -0.12
CA LEU A 126 5.43 -7.02 -1.52
C LEU A 126 4.81 -8.02 -2.51
N ASN A 127 4.55 -9.26 -2.09
CA ASN A 127 3.80 -10.24 -2.89
C ASN A 127 2.28 -10.02 -2.85
N SER A 128 1.79 -9.15 -1.97
CA SER A 128 0.36 -8.89 -1.87
C SER A 128 -0.19 -8.16 -3.11
N PRO A 129 -1.50 -8.29 -3.39
CA PRO A 129 -2.14 -7.58 -4.49
C PRO A 129 -2.11 -6.06 -4.40
N GLU A 130 -1.82 -5.46 -3.24
CA GLU A 130 -1.63 -4.01 -3.03
C GLU A 130 -0.16 -3.60 -2.91
N GLY A 131 0.76 -4.56 -2.92
CA GLY A 131 2.15 -4.33 -2.51
C GLY A 131 2.26 -4.12 -1.00
N LEU A 132 3.40 -3.59 -0.56
CA LEU A 132 3.62 -3.25 0.84
C LEU A 132 2.93 -1.92 1.14
N VAL A 133 1.88 -1.93 1.97
CA VAL A 133 1.13 -0.72 2.33
C VAL A 133 1.57 -0.20 3.71
N LEU A 134 2.03 1.05 3.73
CA LEU A 134 2.23 1.86 4.92
C LEU A 134 0.96 2.67 5.17
N GLN A 135 0.37 2.54 6.35
CA GLN A 135 -0.88 3.21 6.71
C GLN A 135 -0.62 4.38 7.66
N ALA A 136 -1.63 5.21 7.92
CA ALA A 136 -1.56 6.27 8.93
C ALA A 136 -0.39 7.27 8.77
N LEU A 137 -0.03 7.58 7.52
CA LEU A 137 0.98 8.57 7.20
C LEU A 137 0.35 9.96 7.13
N ASN A 138 0.83 10.92 7.89
CA ASN A 138 0.53 12.33 7.60
C ASN A 138 1.21 12.75 6.28
N ALA A 139 0.86 13.93 5.77
CA ALA A 139 1.40 14.47 4.52
C ALA A 139 2.94 14.57 4.52
N GLN A 140 3.55 15.06 5.60
CA GLN A 140 5.00 15.24 5.67
C GLN A 140 5.75 13.91 5.67
N SER A 141 5.30 12.92 6.44
CA SER A 141 5.89 11.57 6.45
C SER A 141 5.79 10.90 5.09
N ALA A 142 4.70 11.12 4.34
CA ALA A 142 4.60 10.64 2.97
C ALA A 142 5.60 11.33 2.02
N VAL A 143 5.91 12.63 2.24
CA VAL A 143 6.98 13.33 1.50
C VAL A 143 8.35 12.80 1.89
N ASP A 144 8.64 12.65 3.18
CA ASP A 144 9.95 12.19 3.68
C ASP A 144 10.26 10.78 3.16
N LEU A 145 9.30 9.85 3.27
CA LEU A 145 9.45 8.49 2.72
C LEU A 145 9.65 8.51 1.20
N ARG A 146 8.91 9.36 0.46
CA ARG A 146 9.13 9.51 -0.99
C ARG A 146 10.53 10.02 -1.32
N GLN A 147 11.08 10.91 -0.50
CA GLN A 147 12.44 11.42 -0.69
C GLN A 147 13.48 10.33 -0.39
N GLU A 148 13.29 9.58 0.69
CA GLU A 148 14.17 8.47 1.09
C GLU A 148 14.26 7.42 -0.04
N PHE A 149 13.12 6.99 -0.58
CA PHE A 149 13.06 5.99 -1.64
C PHE A 149 13.36 6.54 -3.04
N ARG A 150 13.55 7.86 -3.21
CA ARG A 150 13.68 8.50 -4.53
C ARG A 150 14.83 7.93 -5.37
N ARG A 151 15.90 7.46 -4.72
CA ARG A 151 17.09 6.92 -5.38
C ARG A 151 16.93 5.48 -5.84
N ASP A 152 15.95 4.77 -5.30
CA ASP A 152 15.67 3.39 -5.64
C ASP A 152 14.68 3.33 -6.80
N ARG A 153 15.21 3.18 -8.02
CA ARG A 153 14.40 3.13 -9.25
C ARG A 153 13.63 1.82 -9.41
N SER A 154 13.93 0.81 -8.58
CA SER A 154 13.19 -0.44 -8.58
C SER A 154 11.84 -0.29 -7.86
N LEU A 155 11.68 0.76 -7.04
CA LEU A 155 10.49 1.00 -6.24
C LEU A 155 9.49 1.94 -6.92
N ARG A 156 8.23 1.54 -6.92
CA ARG A 156 7.09 2.36 -7.30
C ARG A 156 6.24 2.69 -6.07
N LEU A 157 6.05 3.99 -5.84
CA LEU A 157 5.33 4.52 -4.69
C LEU A 157 4.01 5.13 -5.14
N THR A 158 2.89 4.69 -4.56
CA THR A 158 1.57 5.29 -4.76
C THR A 158 1.04 5.77 -3.43
N VAL A 159 0.62 7.03 -3.34
CA VAL A 159 0.03 7.60 -2.12
C VAL A 159 -1.44 7.86 -2.38
N ALA A 160 -2.29 7.43 -1.45
CA ALA A 160 -3.72 7.61 -1.51
C ALA A 160 -4.22 8.28 -0.22
N ASP A 161 -5.26 9.09 -0.34
CA ASP A 161 -6.02 9.60 0.80
C ASP A 161 -7.25 8.70 1.02
N PRO A 162 -7.29 7.91 2.12
CA PRO A 162 -8.42 7.06 2.45
C PRO A 162 -9.77 7.78 2.48
N ALA A 163 -9.80 9.08 2.82
CA ALA A 163 -11.05 9.84 2.93
C ALA A 163 -11.81 9.93 1.60
N ILE A 164 -11.08 9.97 0.49
CA ILE A 164 -11.62 10.09 -0.87
C ILE A 164 -11.36 8.85 -1.73
N SER A 165 -10.63 7.86 -1.19
CA SER A 165 -10.29 6.64 -1.90
C SER A 165 -11.50 5.75 -2.15
N VAL A 166 -11.44 5.05 -3.28
CA VAL A 166 -12.41 4.03 -3.66
C VAL A 166 -11.80 2.66 -3.44
N TYR A 167 -12.57 1.75 -2.82
CA TYR A 167 -12.13 0.41 -2.50
C TYR A 167 -12.97 -0.64 -3.24
N ASP A 168 -12.33 -1.75 -3.60
CA ASP A 168 -12.98 -2.92 -4.16
C ASP A 168 -12.61 -4.16 -3.33
N ALA A 169 -13.50 -5.15 -3.31
CA ALA A 169 -13.30 -6.41 -2.61
C ALA A 169 -13.21 -7.58 -3.58
N PHE A 170 -12.27 -8.47 -3.33
CA PHE A 170 -12.00 -9.67 -4.11
C PHE A 170 -12.13 -10.91 -3.21
N PRO A 171 -12.58 -12.05 -3.74
CA PRO A 171 -12.61 -13.29 -2.96
C PRO A 171 -11.21 -13.72 -2.56
N ARG A 172 -11.05 -14.23 -1.34
CA ARG A 172 -9.89 -15.05 -1.00
C ARG A 172 -9.99 -16.41 -1.70
N PRO A 173 -8.89 -16.95 -2.22
CA PRO A 173 -8.88 -18.29 -2.81
C PRO A 173 -9.42 -19.33 -1.83
N GLY A 174 -10.36 -20.16 -2.29
CA GLY A 174 -10.98 -21.22 -1.48
C GLY A 174 -11.97 -20.75 -0.41
N ALA A 175 -12.20 -19.45 -0.26
CA ALA A 175 -13.13 -18.93 0.74
C ALA A 175 -14.56 -18.77 0.18
N ALA A 176 -15.56 -19.12 0.99
CA ALA A 176 -16.96 -18.90 0.62
C ALA A 176 -17.30 -17.41 0.59
N LEU A 177 -17.97 -16.97 -0.47
CA LEU A 177 -18.38 -15.58 -0.63
C LEU A 177 -19.42 -15.18 0.42
N PRO A 178 -19.26 -14.03 1.10
CA PRO A 178 -20.25 -13.51 2.05
C PRO A 178 -21.43 -12.83 1.31
N ALA A 179 -22.09 -13.54 0.40
CA ALA A 179 -23.08 -12.99 -0.54
C ALA A 179 -24.23 -12.25 0.16
N GLY A 180 -24.71 -12.75 1.30
CA GLY A 180 -25.77 -12.10 2.07
C GLY A 180 -25.37 -10.75 2.66
N GLU A 181 -24.10 -10.59 3.07
CA GLU A 181 -23.58 -9.32 3.60
C GLU A 181 -23.35 -8.30 2.48
N LEU A 182 -22.78 -8.76 1.35
CA LEU A 182 -22.61 -7.91 0.16
C LEU A 182 -23.95 -7.41 -0.37
N LEU A 183 -24.97 -8.28 -0.45
CA LEU A 183 -26.31 -7.93 -0.90
C LEU A 183 -26.99 -6.92 0.05
N ARG A 184 -26.87 -7.11 1.37
CA ARG A 184 -27.42 -6.17 2.37
C ARG A 184 -26.82 -4.77 2.28
N LEU A 185 -25.56 -4.67 1.88
CA LEU A 185 -24.87 -3.39 1.67
C LEU A 185 -25.11 -2.81 0.26
N GLY A 186 -25.88 -3.50 -0.59
CA GLY A 186 -26.15 -3.06 -1.97
C GLY A 186 -24.92 -3.11 -2.88
N LEU A 187 -23.91 -3.92 -2.53
CA LEU A 187 -22.64 -3.97 -3.25
C LEU A 187 -22.69 -4.97 -4.40
N GLY A 188 -22.23 -4.52 -5.57
CA GLY A 188 -22.27 -5.29 -6.82
C GLY A 188 -20.91 -5.81 -7.28
N LYS A 189 -20.94 -6.93 -8.00
CA LYS A 189 -19.77 -7.47 -8.71
C LYS A 189 -19.35 -6.56 -9.87
N CYS A 190 -18.06 -6.44 -10.10
CA CYS A 190 -17.50 -5.78 -11.26
C CYS A 190 -17.09 -6.81 -12.31
N ARG A 191 -17.70 -6.70 -13.50
CA ARG A 191 -17.39 -7.56 -14.65
C ARG A 191 -15.99 -7.34 -15.20
N PHE A 192 -15.43 -6.15 -14.98
CA PHE A 192 -14.08 -5.83 -15.41
C PHE A 192 -13.04 -6.50 -14.49
N SER A 193 -12.99 -6.16 -13.20
CA SER A 193 -11.89 -6.59 -12.34
C SER A 193 -12.05 -7.97 -11.71
N GLY A 194 -13.24 -8.56 -11.77
CA GLY A 194 -13.59 -9.75 -11.00
C GLY A 194 -13.83 -9.47 -9.51
N ALA A 195 -13.85 -8.19 -9.11
CA ALA A 195 -14.23 -7.80 -7.76
C ALA A 195 -15.69 -8.19 -7.48
N VAL A 196 -15.96 -8.67 -6.27
CA VAL A 196 -17.30 -9.10 -5.83
C VAL A 196 -18.10 -7.99 -5.15
N ALA A 197 -17.40 -6.92 -4.76
CA ALA A 197 -17.99 -5.65 -4.33
C ALA A 197 -17.09 -4.52 -4.82
N THR A 198 -17.68 -3.44 -5.33
CA THR A 198 -16.92 -2.32 -5.89
C THR A 198 -17.43 -0.98 -5.48
N ALA A 199 -16.61 0.05 -5.74
CA ALA A 199 -16.96 1.45 -5.53
C ALA A 199 -17.28 1.77 -4.05
N MET A 200 -16.64 1.06 -3.12
CA MET A 200 -16.85 1.26 -1.70
C MET A 200 -16.07 2.49 -1.22
N ASN A 201 -16.68 3.26 -0.33
CA ASN A 201 -15.93 4.26 0.45
C ASN A 201 -15.15 3.57 1.58
N HIS A 202 -14.28 4.33 2.25
CA HIS A 202 -13.44 3.83 3.34
C HIS A 202 -14.24 3.27 4.53
N ALA A 203 -15.39 3.86 4.87
CA ALA A 203 -16.22 3.38 5.97
C ALA A 203 -16.77 1.97 5.71
N THR A 204 -17.32 1.73 4.51
CA THR A 204 -17.82 0.42 4.07
C THR A 204 -16.68 -0.60 3.95
N ALA A 205 -15.55 -0.20 3.37
CA ALA A 205 -14.36 -1.04 3.28
C ALA A 205 -13.87 -1.49 4.67
N ARG A 206 -13.79 -0.55 5.63
CA ARG A 206 -13.41 -0.85 7.03
C ARG A 206 -14.41 -1.76 7.72
N HIS A 207 -15.70 -1.59 7.47
CA HIS A 207 -16.75 -2.46 8.00
C HIS A 207 -16.54 -3.91 7.54
N LEU A 208 -16.40 -4.12 6.24
CA LEU A 208 -16.17 -5.45 5.67
C LEU A 208 -14.84 -6.05 6.13
N LYS A 209 -13.76 -5.24 6.22
CA LYS A 209 -12.45 -5.71 6.72
C LYS A 209 -12.52 -6.24 8.16
N ARG A 210 -13.44 -5.72 8.97
CA ARG A 210 -13.65 -6.21 10.36
C ARG A 210 -14.51 -7.47 10.44
N ARG A 211 -15.39 -7.69 9.45
CA ARG A 211 -16.39 -8.77 9.50
C ARG A 211 -16.04 -10.01 8.69
N VAL A 212 -15.35 -9.82 7.56
CA VAL A 212 -15.15 -10.84 6.53
C VAL A 212 -13.73 -10.83 5.94
N SER A 213 -12.73 -10.39 6.70
CA SER A 213 -11.31 -10.35 6.25
C SER A 213 -10.72 -11.72 5.93
N ASP A 214 -11.29 -12.78 6.51
CA ASP A 214 -10.99 -14.18 6.25
C ASP A 214 -11.52 -14.67 4.89
N ARG A 215 -12.49 -13.95 4.32
CA ARG A 215 -13.20 -14.31 3.08
C ARG A 215 -12.92 -13.36 1.92
N LEU A 216 -12.61 -12.10 2.22
CA LEU A 216 -12.38 -11.05 1.23
C LEU A 216 -11.01 -10.40 1.39
N ILE A 217 -10.44 -10.00 0.27
CA ILE A 217 -9.30 -9.10 0.17
C ILE A 217 -9.86 -7.75 -0.28
N ILE A 218 -9.69 -6.71 0.55
CA ILE A 218 -10.24 -5.38 0.30
C ILE A 218 -9.08 -4.46 -0.02
N LEU A 219 -9.11 -3.85 -1.21
CA LEU A 219 -7.98 -3.10 -1.77
C LEU A 219 -8.43 -1.71 -2.16
N ASN A 220 -7.58 -0.73 -1.86
CA ASN A 220 -7.70 0.61 -2.42
C ASN A 220 -7.46 0.54 -3.94
N ARG A 221 -8.38 1.10 -4.74
CA ARG A 221 -8.33 1.08 -6.20
C ARG A 221 -7.09 1.77 -6.77
N GLU A 222 -6.54 2.75 -6.06
CA GLU A 222 -5.29 3.40 -6.47
C GLU A 222 -4.08 2.45 -6.37
N PHE A 223 -4.15 1.45 -5.49
CA PHE A 223 -3.09 0.47 -5.30
C PHE A 223 -3.25 -0.75 -6.20
N GLN A 224 -4.40 -0.96 -6.83
CA GLN A 224 -4.63 -2.08 -7.73
C GLN A 224 -3.80 -1.96 -9.02
N ARG A 225 -3.19 -3.07 -9.44
CA ARG A 225 -2.45 -3.18 -10.70
C ARG A 225 -2.94 -4.37 -11.51
N TYR A 226 -3.14 -4.17 -12.80
CA TYR A 226 -3.73 -5.14 -13.70
C TYR A 226 -2.75 -5.53 -14.80
N ASP A 227 -2.68 -6.82 -15.07
CA ASP A 227 -2.09 -7.37 -16.28
C ASP A 227 -3.23 -7.69 -17.26
N LEU A 228 -3.03 -7.44 -18.56
CA LEU A 228 -4.04 -7.77 -19.58
C LEU A 228 -3.61 -9.01 -20.34
N PHE A 229 -4.57 -9.91 -20.54
CA PHE A 229 -4.39 -11.18 -21.23
C PHE A 229 -5.36 -11.30 -22.40
N VAL A 230 -4.91 -11.82 -23.54
CA VAL A 230 -5.80 -12.12 -24.67
C VAL A 230 -6.58 -13.39 -24.35
N SER A 231 -7.91 -13.29 -24.28
CA SER A 231 -8.83 -14.40 -23.97
C SER A 231 -9.10 -15.28 -25.19
N THR A 232 -9.25 -14.67 -26.35
CA THR A 232 -9.42 -15.37 -27.62
C THR A 232 -8.72 -14.61 -28.73
N VAL A 233 -7.81 -15.29 -29.45
CA VAL A 233 -7.33 -14.78 -30.73
C VAL A 233 -8.38 -15.17 -31.78
N PRO A 234 -8.96 -14.23 -32.53
CA PRO A 234 -9.89 -14.57 -33.59
C PRO A 234 -9.27 -15.62 -34.52
N SER A 235 -10.01 -16.66 -34.90
CA SER A 235 -9.54 -17.74 -35.79
C SER A 235 -9.14 -17.26 -37.19
N ARG A 236 -9.39 -15.98 -37.51
CA ARG A 236 -8.83 -15.24 -38.65
C ARG A 236 -8.01 -14.04 -38.21
N ALA A 237 -7.10 -14.21 -37.25
CA ALA A 237 -6.08 -13.20 -37.00
C ALA A 237 -5.29 -12.99 -38.29
N ASN A 238 -5.41 -11.81 -38.89
CA ASN A 238 -4.58 -11.43 -40.02
C ASN A 238 -3.13 -11.25 -39.54
N LYS A 239 -2.17 -11.32 -40.46
CA LYS A 239 -0.74 -11.19 -40.15
C LYS A 239 -0.45 -9.91 -39.34
N GLU A 240 -1.15 -8.83 -39.64
CA GLU A 240 -1.04 -7.54 -38.94
C GLU A 240 -1.38 -7.64 -37.45
N LEU A 241 -2.42 -8.39 -37.08
CA LEU A 241 -2.79 -8.60 -35.67
C LEU A 241 -1.74 -9.43 -34.93
N ALA A 242 -1.16 -10.44 -35.60
CA ALA A 242 -0.07 -11.23 -35.03
C ALA A 242 1.19 -10.38 -34.82
N ASP A 243 1.58 -9.59 -35.83
CA ASP A 243 2.72 -8.67 -35.77
C ASP A 243 2.50 -7.60 -34.69
N PHE A 244 1.27 -7.08 -34.56
CA PHE A 244 0.89 -6.17 -33.49
C PHE A 244 1.08 -6.78 -32.11
N LEU A 245 0.55 -7.98 -31.86
CA LEU A 245 0.69 -8.67 -30.57
C LEU A 245 2.16 -9.00 -30.26
N ASP A 246 2.95 -9.35 -31.26
CA ASP A 246 4.39 -9.62 -31.14
C ASP A 246 5.22 -8.37 -30.86
N SER A 247 4.74 -7.19 -31.26
CA SER A 247 5.39 -5.91 -30.97
C SER A 247 5.17 -5.38 -29.55
N ARG A 248 4.25 -5.97 -28.76
CA ARG A 248 3.90 -5.43 -27.44
C ARG A 248 4.98 -5.73 -26.38
N PRO A 249 5.39 -4.73 -25.58
CA PRO A 249 6.31 -4.94 -24.47
C PRO A 249 5.65 -5.81 -23.40
N GLY A 250 6.25 -6.97 -23.09
CA GLY A 250 5.70 -7.93 -22.13
C GLY A 250 4.93 -9.11 -22.75
N ALA A 251 4.88 -9.19 -24.08
CA ALA A 251 4.41 -10.34 -24.83
C ALA A 251 5.32 -11.57 -24.59
N ASN A 252 5.12 -12.25 -23.47
CA ASN A 252 5.63 -13.60 -23.32
C ASN A 252 4.82 -14.50 -24.24
N ARG A 253 5.49 -15.15 -25.20
CA ARG A 253 4.86 -16.21 -25.98
C ARG A 253 4.26 -17.21 -25.01
N ALA A 254 2.97 -17.45 -25.14
CA ALA A 254 2.28 -18.46 -24.36
C ALA A 254 3.04 -19.79 -24.53
N ALA A 255 3.45 -20.40 -23.41
CA ALA A 255 4.20 -21.66 -23.42
C ALA A 255 3.37 -22.85 -23.93
N SER A 256 2.05 -22.66 -24.03
CA SER A 256 1.07 -23.62 -24.52
C SER A 256 0.01 -22.90 -25.38
N PRO A 257 -0.58 -23.54 -26.40
CA PRO A 257 -1.67 -22.98 -27.21
C PRO A 257 -2.88 -22.51 -26.39
N ASP A 258 -3.13 -23.14 -25.24
CA ASP A 258 -4.25 -22.81 -24.33
C ASP A 258 -3.88 -21.79 -23.26
N ALA A 259 -2.62 -21.37 -23.17
CA ALA A 259 -2.19 -20.39 -22.19
C ALA A 259 -2.50 -18.98 -22.70
N LEU A 260 -3.26 -18.23 -21.89
CA LEU A 260 -3.59 -16.84 -22.19
C LEU A 260 -2.31 -16.01 -22.36
N ARG A 261 -2.22 -15.30 -23.49
CA ARG A 261 -1.07 -14.46 -23.81
C ARG A 261 -1.20 -13.12 -23.08
N ARG A 262 -0.24 -12.79 -22.23
CA ARG A 262 -0.15 -11.46 -21.60
C ARG A 262 0.34 -10.42 -22.62
N ILE A 263 -0.30 -9.26 -22.66
CA ILE A 263 0.00 -8.18 -23.62
C ILE A 263 0.35 -6.86 -22.95
N GLU A 264 -0.18 -6.61 -21.75
CA GLU A 264 0.16 -5.45 -20.92
C GLU A 264 0.43 -5.91 -19.50
N THR A 265 1.23 -5.14 -18.77
CA THR A 265 1.50 -5.38 -17.36
C THR A 265 1.46 -4.10 -16.54
N ASP A 266 1.15 -4.26 -15.26
CA ASP A 266 1.23 -3.20 -14.25
C ASP A 266 0.38 -1.95 -14.55
N LEU A 267 -0.77 -2.14 -15.18
CA LEU A 267 -1.69 -1.06 -15.50
C LEU A 267 -2.46 -0.63 -14.25
N THR A 268 -2.65 0.68 -14.07
CA THR A 268 -3.62 1.19 -13.07
C THR A 268 -5.04 0.81 -13.48
N HIS A 269 -5.99 0.79 -12.53
CA HIS A 269 -7.39 0.47 -12.84
C HIS A 269 -7.95 1.31 -14.00
N ARG A 270 -7.74 2.63 -13.99
CA ARG A 270 -8.24 3.53 -15.04
C ARG A 270 -7.64 3.21 -16.40
N VAL A 271 -6.33 2.99 -16.44
CA VAL A 271 -5.60 2.68 -17.68
C VAL A 271 -6.03 1.31 -18.22
N ALA A 272 -6.17 0.32 -17.35
CA ALA A 272 -6.62 -1.02 -17.75
C ALA A 272 -8.04 -1.00 -18.33
N VAL A 273 -8.99 -0.24 -17.75
CA VAL A 273 -10.33 -0.05 -18.33
C VAL A 273 -10.25 0.55 -19.74
N GLN A 274 -9.41 1.58 -19.92
CA GLN A 274 -9.22 2.21 -21.23
C GLN A 274 -8.66 1.21 -22.25
N PHE A 275 -7.58 0.50 -21.92
CA PHE A 275 -7.00 -0.49 -22.81
C PHE A 275 -7.97 -1.62 -23.17
N VAL A 276 -8.78 -2.09 -22.22
CA VAL A 276 -9.82 -3.10 -22.53
C VAL A 276 -10.80 -2.56 -23.56
N ALA A 277 -11.24 -1.31 -23.44
CA ALA A 277 -12.12 -0.68 -24.42
C ALA A 277 -11.43 -0.50 -25.79
N ASP A 278 -10.17 -0.07 -25.80
CA ASP A 278 -9.38 0.15 -27.02
C ASP A 278 -9.14 -1.18 -27.77
N TYR A 279 -8.82 -2.25 -27.04
CA TYR A 279 -8.64 -3.58 -27.61
C TYR A 279 -9.95 -4.16 -28.15
N ALA A 280 -11.05 -3.98 -27.43
CA ALA A 280 -12.37 -4.39 -27.92
C ALA A 280 -12.76 -3.65 -29.22
N ALA A 281 -12.39 -2.38 -29.37
CA ALA A 281 -12.67 -1.59 -30.57
C ALA A 281 -11.95 -2.12 -31.82
N ILE A 282 -10.83 -2.83 -31.66
CA ILE A 282 -10.11 -3.50 -32.76
C ILE A 282 -10.41 -5.01 -32.85
N GLY A 283 -11.45 -5.47 -32.14
CA GLY A 283 -11.91 -6.86 -32.19
C GLY A 283 -11.05 -7.85 -31.40
N LEU A 284 -10.23 -7.37 -30.46
CA LEU A 284 -9.49 -8.21 -29.52
C LEU A 284 -10.26 -8.34 -28.21
N ASP A 285 -10.55 -9.58 -27.82
CA ASP A 285 -11.07 -9.85 -26.48
C ASP A 285 -9.91 -10.00 -25.49
N VAL A 286 -9.96 -9.20 -24.43
CA VAL A 286 -8.90 -9.10 -23.43
C VAL A 286 -9.48 -9.16 -22.03
N GLN A 287 -8.84 -9.98 -21.20
CA GLN A 287 -9.19 -10.19 -19.82
C GLN A 287 -8.19 -9.48 -18.90
N PRO A 288 -8.62 -8.47 -18.12
CA PRO A 288 -7.80 -7.90 -17.07
C PRO A 288 -7.70 -8.87 -15.89
N ARG A 289 -6.51 -8.98 -15.31
CA ARG A 289 -6.26 -9.78 -14.10
C ARG A 289 -5.52 -8.94 -13.06
N LEU A 290 -6.04 -8.92 -11.85
CA LEU A 290 -5.39 -8.23 -10.73
C LEU A 290 -4.07 -8.95 -10.39
N ARG A 291 -2.96 -8.20 -10.41
CA ARG A 291 -1.62 -8.71 -10.09
C ARG A 291 -1.56 -9.16 -8.62
N GLY A 292 -0.92 -10.29 -8.36
CA GLY A 292 -0.81 -10.86 -7.00
C GLY A 292 -2.02 -11.69 -6.57
N MET A 293 -3.07 -11.77 -7.40
CA MET A 293 -4.19 -12.69 -7.19
C MET A 293 -4.04 -13.92 -8.09
N PRO A 294 -4.35 -15.13 -7.61
CA PRO A 294 -4.50 -16.28 -8.50
C PRO A 294 -5.67 -16.02 -9.46
N ALA A 295 -5.61 -16.61 -10.65
CA ALA A 295 -6.67 -16.48 -11.64
C ALA A 295 -7.99 -16.94 -11.00
N ALA A 296 -8.97 -16.04 -10.92
CA ALA A 296 -10.30 -16.43 -10.54
C ALA A 296 -10.83 -17.36 -11.63
N GLU A 297 -11.15 -18.60 -11.28
CA GLU A 297 -11.94 -19.47 -12.15
C GLU A 297 -13.29 -18.78 -12.37
N ILE A 298 -13.48 -18.23 -13.57
CA ILE A 298 -14.77 -17.70 -13.99
C ILE A 298 -15.62 -18.93 -14.31
N ASN A 299 -16.46 -19.33 -13.35
CA ASN A 299 -17.62 -20.18 -13.61
C ASN A 299 -18.77 -19.33 -14.15
#